data_AF-A0A937BRF7-F1
#
_entry.id   AF-A0A937BRF7-F1
#
_cell.length_a   1.000
_cell.length_b   1.000
_cell.length_c   1.000
_cell.angle_alpha   90.00
_cell.angle_beta   90.00
_cell.angle_gamma   90.00
#
_symmetry.space_group_name_H-M   'P 1'
#
loop_
_entity.id
_entity.type
_entity.pdbx_description
1 polymer ?
#
loop_
_entity_poly.entity_id
_entity_poly.type
_entity_poly.pdbx_seq_one_letter_code
_entity_poly.pdbx_strand_id
1 'polypeptide(L)'
;MTNNTKWSPTTVARIYRQRWDIEMLFKRIKQNYPLRDFLGDSPNAIKIQIWCAFIADLLVTIVRDRAHLTGPRRWSFSGVASLLRIHLHTYIDVLRFLRDPDRALIDYKPPEPSPQLSLQLSL
;
A
#
# COMPACT_ATOMS: atom_id res chain seq x y z
N MET A 1 2.73 7.92 -33.48
CA MET A 1 2.41 9.22 -34.11
C MET A 1 1.83 10.12 -33.02
N THR A 2 2.33 11.35 -32.86
CA THR A 2 1.83 12.32 -31.87
C THR A 2 1.14 13.46 -32.60
N ASN A 3 0.03 13.97 -32.07
CA ASN A 3 -0.63 15.17 -32.61
C ASN A 3 0.16 16.46 -32.31
N ASN A 4 1.19 16.38 -31.47
CA ASN A 4 2.00 17.51 -31.10
C ASN A 4 3.33 17.53 -31.85
N THR A 5 3.41 18.36 -32.89
CA THR A 5 4.60 18.56 -33.73
C THR A 5 5.61 19.55 -33.14
N LYS A 6 5.25 20.27 -32.06
CA LYS A 6 6.13 21.27 -31.42
C LYS A 6 7.11 20.64 -30.42
N TRP A 7 6.83 19.43 -29.94
CA TRP A 7 7.68 18.77 -28.95
C TRP A 7 8.89 18.13 -29.60
N SER A 8 10.02 18.17 -28.90
CA SER A 8 11.22 17.45 -29.35
C SER A 8 10.92 15.94 -29.46
N PRO A 9 11.49 15.25 -30.45
CA PRO A 9 11.34 13.80 -30.59
C PRO A 9 11.72 13.03 -29.33
N THR A 10 12.71 13.52 -28.58
CA THR A 10 13.15 12.95 -27.30
C THR A 10 12.07 13.05 -26.21
N THR A 11 11.30 14.14 -26.17
CA THR A 11 10.19 14.30 -25.22
C THR A 11 9.07 13.32 -25.53
N VAL A 12 8.73 13.17 -26.81
CA VAL A 12 7.70 12.22 -27.27
C VAL A 12 8.13 10.79 -26.93
N ALA A 13 9.38 10.41 -27.22
CA ALA A 13 9.90 9.09 -26.87
C ALA A 13 9.86 8.82 -25.35
N ARG A 14 10.18 9.82 -24.52
CA ARG A 14 10.12 9.71 -23.05
C ARG A 14 8.69 9.48 -22.55
N ILE A 15 7.70 10.19 -23.09
CA ILE A 15 6.29 10.01 -22.73
C ILE A 15 5.79 8.62 -23.15
N TYR A 16 6.18 8.17 -24.35
CA TYR A 16 5.85 6.81 -24.79
C TYR A 16 6.50 5.73 -23.90
N ARG A 17 7.68 6.00 -23.34
CA ARG A 17 8.30 5.11 -22.35
C ARG A 17 7.47 5.04 -21.05
N GLN A 18 6.93 6.16 -20.56
CA GLN A 18 6.09 6.19 -19.36
C GLN A 18 4.78 5.40 -19.51
N ARG A 19 4.28 5.23 -20.74
CA ARG A 19 3.12 4.38 -21.01
C ARG A 19 3.36 2.92 -20.58
N TRP A 20 4.59 2.42 -20.68
CA TRP A 20 4.94 1.08 -20.22
C TRP A 20 4.88 0.95 -18.70
N ASP A 21 5.17 2.01 -17.95
CA ASP A 21 5.06 2.01 -16.49
C ASP A 21 3.62 1.78 -16.03
N ILE A 22 2.65 2.35 -16.76
CA ILE A 22 1.22 2.11 -16.54
C ILE A 22 0.86 0.64 -16.81
N GLU A 23 1.39 0.04 -17.87
CA GLU A 23 1.16 -1.37 -18.17
C GLU A 23 1.74 -2.28 -17.08
N MET A 24 2.94 -1.97 -16.59
CA MET A 24 3.55 -2.67 -15.46
C MET A 24 2.73 -2.54 -14.17
N LEU A 25 2.12 -1.38 -13.91
CA LEU A 25 1.17 -1.18 -12.81
C LEU A 25 -0.04 -2.12 -12.93
N PHE A 26 -0.71 -2.13 -14.09
CA PHE A 26 -1.86 -3.00 -14.30
C PHE A 26 -1.49 -4.49 -14.24
N LYS A 27 -0.31 -4.87 -14.73
CA LYS A 27 0.20 -6.24 -14.63
C LYS A 27 0.39 -6.64 -13.16
N ARG A 28 1.00 -5.77 -12.35
CA ARG A 28 1.21 -6.00 -10.91
C ARG A 28 -0.12 -6.15 -10.17
N ILE A 29 -1.09 -5.28 -10.44
CA ILE A 29 -2.41 -5.33 -9.79
C ILE A 29 -3.12 -6.65 -10.11
N LYS A 30 -3.15 -7.06 -11.39
CA LYS A 30 -3.76 -8.33 -11.80
C LYS A 30 -3.08 -9.56 -11.19
N GLN A 31 -1.77 -9.49 -10.94
CA GLN A 31 -1.01 -10.56 -10.29
C GLN A 31 -1.27 -10.63 -8.77
N ASN A 32 -1.32 -9.48 -8.10
CA ASN A 32 -1.51 -9.39 -6.65
C ASN A 32 -2.97 -9.64 -6.23
N TYR A 33 -3.93 -9.35 -7.09
CA TYR A 33 -5.35 -9.55 -6.86
C TYR A 33 -5.91 -10.50 -7.93
N PRO A 34 -5.81 -11.82 -7.75
CA PRO A 34 -6.52 -12.74 -8.60
C PRO A 34 -8.02 -12.45 -8.46
N LEU A 35 -8.62 -11.88 -9.50
CA LEU A 35 -10.05 -11.54 -9.62
C LEU A 35 -10.97 -12.78 -9.63
N ARG A 36 -10.56 -13.87 -8.95
CA ARG A 36 -11.25 -15.16 -8.96
C ARG A 36 -12.43 -15.16 -8.00
N ASP A 37 -12.28 -14.53 -6.85
CA ASP A 37 -13.30 -14.54 -5.79
C ASP A 37 -13.76 -13.09 -5.54
N PHE A 38 -14.81 -12.68 -6.25
CA PHE A 38 -15.47 -11.41 -5.98
C PHE A 38 -16.31 -11.55 -4.70
N LEU A 39 -16.20 -10.62 -3.76
CA LEU A 39 -17.02 -10.58 -2.53
C LEU A 39 -18.50 -10.23 -2.79
N GLY A 40 -18.90 -10.05 -4.06
CA GLY A 40 -20.25 -9.74 -4.45
C GLY A 40 -20.39 -9.54 -5.96
N ASP A 41 -21.49 -10.03 -6.52
CA ASP A 41 -21.67 -10.17 -7.98
C ASP A 41 -22.30 -8.92 -8.63
N SER A 42 -22.54 -7.86 -7.86
CA SER A 42 -23.11 -6.62 -8.39
C SER A 42 -22.06 -5.78 -9.14
N PRO A 43 -22.44 -5.08 -10.23
CA PRO A 43 -21.53 -4.19 -10.94
C PRO A 43 -20.92 -3.09 -10.05
N ASN A 44 -21.65 -2.65 -9.03
CA ASN A 44 -21.15 -1.66 -8.07
C ASN A 44 -20.12 -2.26 -7.11
N ALA A 45 -20.36 -3.48 -6.62
CA ALA A 45 -19.41 -4.20 -5.77
C ALA A 45 -18.07 -4.41 -6.48
N ILE A 46 -18.11 -4.81 -7.76
CA ILE A 46 -16.91 -4.97 -8.59
C ILE A 46 -16.16 -3.64 -8.75
N LYS A 47 -16.88 -2.54 -9.03
CA LYS A 47 -16.25 -1.21 -9.12
C LYS A 47 -15.54 -0.82 -7.82
N ILE A 48 -16.21 -0.99 -6.68
CA ILE A 48 -15.66 -0.68 -5.36
C ILE A 48 -14.41 -1.54 -5.09
N GLN A 49 -14.46 -2.83 -5.37
CA GLN A 49 -13.33 -3.74 -5.18
C GLN A 49 -12.10 -3.33 -6.01
N ILE A 50 -12.31 -2.93 -7.26
CA ILE A 50 -11.24 -2.41 -8.12
C ILE A 50 -10.63 -1.14 -7.49
N TRP A 51 -11.46 -0.19 -7.07
CA TRP A 51 -10.96 1.03 -6.40
C TRP A 51 -10.21 0.73 -5.10
N CYS A 52 -10.70 -0.20 -4.28
CA CYS A 52 -10.02 -0.65 -3.08
C CYS A 52 -8.65 -1.28 -3.38
N ALA A 53 -8.54 -2.11 -4.43
CA ALA A 53 -7.27 -2.70 -4.86
C ALA A 53 -6.26 -1.64 -5.30
N PHE A 54 -6.70 -0.60 -6.03
CA PHE A 54 -5.85 0.54 -6.40
C PHE A 54 -5.36 1.32 -5.17
N ILE A 55 -6.26 1.62 -4.23
CA ILE A 55 -5.91 2.34 -3.00
C ILE A 55 -4.91 1.53 -2.18
N ALA A 56 -5.15 0.22 -2.02
CA ALA A 56 -4.26 -0.66 -1.29
C ALA A 56 -2.86 -0.76 -1.94
N ASP A 57 -2.76 -0.97 -3.26
CA ASP A 57 -1.45 -1.02 -3.97
C ASP A 57 -0.68 0.31 -3.80
N LEU A 58 -1.39 1.44 -3.86
CA LEU A 58 -0.80 2.77 -3.64
C LEU A 58 -0.27 2.91 -2.20
N LEU A 59 -1.07 2.56 -1.20
CA LEU A 59 -0.68 2.65 0.21
C LEU A 59 0.54 1.77 0.51
N VAL A 60 0.55 0.52 0.06
CA VAL A 60 1.69 -0.39 0.24
C VAL A 60 2.95 0.18 -0.44
N THR A 61 2.81 0.74 -1.64
CA THR A 61 3.91 1.37 -2.36
C THR A 61 4.49 2.56 -1.59
N ILE A 62 3.63 3.45 -1.07
CA ILE A 62 4.06 4.60 -0.27
C ILE A 62 4.78 4.16 1.01
N VAL A 63 4.24 3.17 1.72
CA VAL A 63 4.84 2.64 2.95
C VAL A 63 6.20 2.03 2.66
N ARG A 64 6.33 1.25 1.58
CA ARG A 64 7.59 0.65 1.14
C ARG A 64 8.61 1.73 0.78
N ASP A 65 8.22 2.73 0.00
CA ASP A 65 9.12 3.79 -0.44
C ASP A 65 9.57 4.65 0.76
N ARG A 66 8.69 4.95 1.72
CA ARG A 66 9.06 5.59 2.99
C ARG A 66 10.03 4.74 3.81
N ALA A 67 9.82 3.42 3.88
CA ALA A 67 10.73 2.53 4.58
C ALA A 67 12.13 2.52 3.94
N HIS A 68 12.21 2.55 2.61
CA HIS A 68 13.48 2.62 1.87
C HIS A 68 14.22 3.95 2.07
N LEU A 69 13.48 5.07 2.24
CA LEU A 69 14.08 6.38 2.53
C LEU A 69 14.59 6.48 3.97
N THR A 70 13.96 5.76 4.89
CA THR A 70 14.16 5.95 6.33
C THR A 70 15.14 4.95 6.95
N GLY A 71 15.38 3.81 6.29
CA GLY A 71 16.25 2.76 6.81
C GLY A 71 17.14 2.13 5.73
N PRO A 72 18.24 1.45 6.14
CA PRO A 72 19.16 0.80 5.21
C PRO A 72 18.59 -0.49 4.58
N ARG A 73 17.49 -1.02 5.12
CA ARG A 73 16.92 -2.31 4.71
C ARG A 73 15.98 -2.15 3.53
N ARG A 74 16.24 -2.91 2.46
CA ARG A 74 15.36 -2.98 1.28
C ARG A 74 14.23 -3.99 1.53
N TRP A 75 13.03 -3.49 1.73
CA TRP A 75 11.83 -4.31 1.86
C TRP A 75 11.23 -4.69 0.51
N SER A 76 10.83 -5.95 0.34
CA SER A 76 10.06 -6.40 -0.82
C SER A 76 8.58 -5.99 -0.68
N PHE A 77 7.87 -5.84 -1.81
CA PHE A 77 6.44 -5.48 -1.79
C PHE A 77 5.61 -6.49 -0.99
N SER A 78 5.80 -7.78 -1.25
CA SER A 78 5.11 -8.85 -0.52
C SER A 78 5.46 -8.85 0.97
N GLY A 79 6.71 -8.56 1.34
CA GLY A 79 7.11 -8.46 2.75
C GLY A 79 6.38 -7.33 3.48
N VAL A 80 6.32 -6.14 2.87
CA VAL A 80 5.57 -5.00 3.44
C VAL A 80 4.08 -5.31 3.52
N ALA A 81 3.49 -5.91 2.48
CA ALA A 81 2.08 -6.28 2.46
C ALA A 81 1.73 -7.32 3.54
N SER A 82 2.57 -8.33 3.75
CA SER A 82 2.37 -9.33 4.81
C SER A 82 2.49 -8.71 6.21
N LEU A 83 3.45 -7.80 6.42
CA LEU A 83 3.57 -7.08 7.70
C LEU A 83 2.38 -6.17 7.95
N LEU A 84 1.94 -5.41 6.94
CA LEU A 84 0.73 -4.61 7.03
C LEU A 84 -0.47 -5.48 7.39
N ARG A 85 -0.61 -6.67 6.79
CA ARG A 85 -1.69 -7.61 7.10
C ARG A 85 -1.67 -8.07 8.56
N ILE A 86 -0.51 -8.42 9.10
CA ILE A 86 -0.35 -8.88 10.49
C ILE A 86 -0.62 -7.73 11.46
N HIS A 87 -0.07 -6.56 11.16
CA HIS A 87 -0.12 -5.40 12.05
C HIS A 87 -1.35 -4.52 11.87
N LEU A 88 -2.24 -4.81 10.93
CA LEU A 88 -3.44 -4.01 10.67
C LEU A 88 -4.35 -3.91 11.91
N HIS A 89 -4.44 -5.00 12.68
CA HIS A 89 -5.24 -5.07 13.91
C HIS A 89 -4.45 -4.64 15.16
N THR A 90 -3.15 -4.37 15.01
CA THR A 90 -2.30 -3.97 16.14
C THR A 90 -2.13 -2.46 16.13
N TYR A 91 -2.11 -1.82 17.30
CA TYR A 91 -1.85 -0.38 17.44
C TYR A 91 -0.36 -0.03 17.27
N ILE A 92 0.35 -0.72 16.38
CA ILE A 92 1.78 -0.55 16.15
C ILE A 92 1.98 0.45 15.02
N ASP A 93 2.90 1.40 15.21
CA ASP A 93 3.36 2.25 14.13
C ASP A 93 4.20 1.42 13.14
N VAL A 94 3.57 1.09 12.02
CA VAL A 94 4.18 0.26 10.96
C VAL A 94 5.44 0.92 10.37
N LEU A 95 5.50 2.25 10.29
CA LEU A 95 6.67 2.94 9.74
C LEU A 95 7.86 2.87 10.71
N ARG A 96 7.59 2.97 12.03
CA ARG A 96 8.61 2.74 13.05
C ARG A 96 9.09 1.29 13.03
N PHE A 97 8.15 0.33 12.91
CA PHE A 97 8.46 -1.09 12.83
C PHE A 97 9.31 -1.46 11.61
N LEU A 98 8.99 -0.91 10.44
CA LEU A 98 9.76 -1.16 9.21
C LEU A 98 11.19 -0.58 9.24
N ARG A 99 11.47 0.37 10.14
CA ARG A 99 12.81 0.93 10.33
C ARG A 99 13.69 0.01 11.17
N ASP A 100 13.15 -0.46 12.29
CA ASP A 100 13.85 -1.30 13.25
C ASP A 100 12.85 -2.26 13.92
N PRO A 101 12.67 -3.48 13.39
CA PRO A 101 11.64 -4.40 13.85
C PRO A 101 11.94 -4.93 15.25
N ASP A 102 13.22 -5.10 15.60
CA ASP A 102 13.65 -5.66 16.88
C ASP A 102 13.36 -4.65 18.01
N ARG A 103 13.65 -3.38 17.77
CA ARG A 103 13.45 -2.31 18.76
C ARG A 103 12.00 -1.86 18.88
N ALA A 104 11.23 -1.91 17.78
CA ALA A 104 9.83 -1.49 17.79
C ALA A 104 8.92 -2.36 18.69
N LEU A 105 9.27 -3.63 18.90
CA LEU A 105 8.55 -4.53 19.80
C LEU A 105 8.93 -4.32 21.27
N ILE A 106 10.20 -3.98 21.54
CA ILE A 106 10.71 -3.74 22.90
C ILE A 106 10.10 -2.47 23.50
N ASP A 107 9.96 -1.41 22.69
CA ASP A 107 9.41 -0.12 23.12
C ASP A 107 7.88 -0.05 23.02
N TYR A 108 7.19 -1.16 22.72
CA TYR A 108 5.73 -1.15 22.55
C TYR A 108 5.03 -0.94 23.89
N LYS A 109 4.42 0.23 24.05
CA LYS A 109 3.41 0.50 25.08
C LYS A 109 2.03 0.46 24.43
N PRO A 110 1.07 -0.36 24.92
CA PRO A 110 -0.28 -0.30 24.42
C PRO A 110 -0.84 1.11 24.60
N PRO A 111 -1.60 1.65 23.63
CA PRO A 111 -2.24 2.94 23.80
C PRO A 111 -3.13 2.89 25.05
N GLU A 112 -3.04 3.95 25.87
CA GLU A 112 -3.92 4.12 27.03
C GLU A 112 -5.37 3.91 26.58
N PRO A 113 -6.16 3.07 27.27
CA PRO A 113 -7.56 2.86 26.92
C PRO A 113 -8.26 4.21 26.93
N SER A 114 -9.09 4.47 25.93
CA SER A 114 -9.86 5.71 25.89
C SER A 114 -10.69 5.82 27.18
N PRO A 115 -10.88 7.03 27.74
CA PRO A 115 -11.58 7.22 29.01
C PRO A 115 -13.02 6.67 29.01
N GLN A 116 -13.58 6.36 27.83
CA GLN A 116 -14.87 5.65 27.73
C GLN A 116 -14.80 4.16 28.10
N LEU A 117 -13.66 3.48 27.95
CA LEU A 117 -13.51 2.05 28.28
C LEU A 117 -13.36 1.79 29.79
N SER A 118 -12.86 2.77 30.55
CA SER A 118 -12.65 2.65 32.01
C SER A 118 -13.93 2.83 32.83
N LEU A 119 -15.01 3.36 32.24
CA LEU A 119 -16.26 3.68 32.93
C LEU A 119 -17.26 2.51 33.00
N GLN A 120 -16.93 1.32 32.47
CA GLN A 120 -17.87 0.20 32.39
C GLN A 120 -17.51 -1.02 33.26
N LEU A 121 -16.47 -0.95 34.10
CA LEU A 121 -16.01 -2.10 34.91
C LEU A 121 -16.31 -1.99 36.41
N SER A 122 -17.15 -1.04 36.83
CA SER A 122 -17.75 -1.03 38.16
C SER A 122 -19.15 -1.66 38.11
N LEU A 123 -19.22 -2.99 38.00
CA LEU A 123 -20.41 -3.80 38.29
C LEU A 123 -20.12 -4.69 39.49
#